data_AF-A0A7V4KHD9-F1
#
_entry.id   AF-A0A7V4KHD9-F1
#
_cell.length_a   1.000
_cell.length_b   1.000
_cell.length_c   1.000
_cell.angle_alpha   90.00
_cell.angle_beta   90.00
_cell.angle_gamma   90.00
#
_symmetry.space_group_name_H-M   'P 1'
#
loop_
_entity.id
_entity.type
_entity.pdbx_description
1 polymer ?
#
loop_
_entity_poly.entity_id
_entity_poly.type
_entity_poly.pdbx_seq_one_letter_code
_entity_poly.pdbx_strand_id
1 'polypeptide(L)'
;MSKLSNITKVLILITIIFCNILFPQENIEKEIIKFDQKKWNQIRERVENDLPLFEEEKSTQTVSPKPPVVTPTTIEFIEGTQLTIAGRKLIGVELNSIQYPNKPEYSRTDVNMKQELQVAVRGKVGKNVDVNIDIDDTQPDKRDISIIYRGEGVDIGPGAVGYKAKPGAFIQEAAFGDIQLSLPNTEFVGYSRQVFGLKVIGQYNRARMYLIASQSKGNFETKRFTGKTEFERKILFDTSYIRRKYYRIVFGNHKIKKDSVKVYLDTLDPQRDPATLTELTAEAFNISTFTYSGKFELLALGKDYVVDYSLGIITFYKPIQQNFVIAVDYIDENSGLSLRELLGTTNYILIKDKDETPNVTTELLNRYYIGRTNIIRDDGTGNFLLKIVDKSGRVLNPDTEKI
;
A
#
# COMPACT_ATOMS: atom_id res chain seq x y z
N MET A 1 51.88 39.11 8.78
CA MET A 1 52.03 37.64 8.63
C MET A 1 51.40 36.80 9.75
N SER A 2 50.84 37.37 10.84
CA SER A 2 50.26 36.58 11.95
C SER A 2 48.77 36.17 11.78
N LYS A 3 48.00 36.79 10.86
CA LYS A 3 46.57 36.49 10.67
C LYS A 3 46.28 35.27 9.78
N LEU A 4 47.20 34.88 8.89
CA LEU A 4 47.03 33.68 8.06
C LEU A 4 47.19 32.38 8.88
N SER A 5 48.05 32.39 9.92
CA SER A 5 48.34 31.22 10.76
C SER A 5 47.13 30.74 11.58
N ASN A 6 46.25 31.65 12.00
CA ASN A 6 45.08 31.29 12.80
C ASN A 6 43.95 30.67 11.95
N ILE A 7 43.84 31.03 10.68
CA ILE A 7 42.81 30.48 9.77
C ILE A 7 43.15 29.03 9.41
N THR A 8 44.44 28.73 9.17
CA THR A 8 44.88 27.36 8.90
C THR A 8 44.71 26.45 10.12
N LYS A 9 44.93 26.96 11.34
CA LYS A 9 44.72 26.18 12.57
C LYS A 9 43.25 25.88 12.86
N VAL A 10 42.33 26.80 12.55
CA VAL A 10 40.88 26.58 12.73
C VAL A 10 40.34 25.60 11.68
N LEU A 11 40.86 25.65 10.44
CA LEU A 11 40.47 24.71 9.38
C LEU A 11 40.95 23.28 9.68
N ILE A 12 42.17 23.12 10.22
CA ILE A 12 42.70 21.80 10.62
C ILE A 12 41.91 21.21 11.79
N LEU A 13 41.50 22.04 12.77
CA LEU A 13 40.68 21.59 13.90
C LEU A 13 39.28 21.13 13.47
N ILE A 14 38.66 21.83 12.50
CA ILE A 14 37.35 21.45 11.95
C ILE A 14 37.44 20.13 11.16
N THR A 15 38.55 19.87 10.47
CA THR A 15 38.75 18.66 9.67
C THR A 15 38.96 17.42 10.55
N ILE A 16 39.64 17.57 11.70
CA ILE A 16 39.89 16.47 12.65
C ILE A 16 38.61 16.12 13.45
N ILE A 17 37.75 17.11 13.75
CA ILE A 17 36.46 16.88 14.41
C ILE A 17 35.46 16.23 13.45
N PHE A 18 35.45 16.61 12.16
CA PHE A 18 34.55 16.00 11.17
C PHE A 18 34.94 14.55 10.81
N CYS A 19 36.23 14.19 10.87
CA CYS A 19 36.67 12.82 10.57
C CYS A 19 36.31 11.79 11.65
N ASN A 20 36.25 12.20 12.93
CA ASN A 20 35.90 11.29 14.04
C ASN A 20 34.39 11.04 14.20
N ILE A 21 33.53 11.89 13.64
CA ILE A 21 32.07 11.75 13.74
C ILE A 21 31.50 10.93 12.58
N LEU A 22 32.22 10.80 11.46
CA LEU A 22 31.74 10.12 10.24
C LEU A 22 32.24 8.68 10.06
N PHE A 23 33.19 8.21 10.87
CA PHE A 23 33.62 6.81 10.88
C PHE A 23 33.88 6.32 12.31
N PRO A 24 32.86 5.86 13.05
CA PRO A 24 33.13 5.00 14.20
C PRO A 24 33.81 3.73 13.67
N GLN A 25 35.09 3.52 14.03
CA GLN A 25 35.70 2.19 13.92
C GLN A 25 34.92 1.26 14.82
N GLU A 26 34.15 0.36 14.21
CA GLU A 26 33.48 -0.74 14.89
C GLU A 26 34.58 -1.71 15.37
N ASN A 27 35.03 -1.51 16.61
CA ASN A 27 35.81 -2.52 17.32
C ASN A 27 34.87 -3.68 17.64
N ILE A 28 34.82 -4.65 16.73
CA ILE A 28 34.21 -5.95 16.99
C ILE A 28 35.19 -6.68 17.93
N GLU A 29 35.02 -6.50 19.24
CA GLU A 29 35.56 -7.45 20.22
C GLU A 29 34.90 -8.80 19.94
N LYS A 30 35.66 -9.72 19.34
CA LYS A 30 35.28 -11.13 19.33
C LYS A 30 35.31 -11.62 20.78
N GLU A 31 34.17 -11.62 21.45
CA GLU A 31 34.00 -12.38 22.69
C GLU A 31 34.14 -13.87 22.36
N ILE A 32 35.37 -14.37 22.51
CA ILE A 32 35.63 -15.80 22.49
C ILE A 32 35.11 -16.34 23.82
N ILE A 33 33.99 -17.05 23.78
CA ILE A 33 33.42 -17.76 24.93
C ILE A 33 34.49 -18.71 25.48
N LYS A 34 35.11 -18.34 26.61
CA LYS A 34 36.05 -19.23 27.31
C LYS A 34 35.25 -20.20 28.15
N PHE A 35 35.45 -21.50 27.89
CA PHE A 35 34.84 -22.57 28.66
C PHE A 35 35.32 -22.51 30.12
N ASP A 36 34.37 -22.40 31.05
CA ASP A 36 34.59 -22.43 32.50
C ASP A 36 33.98 -23.71 33.08
N GLN A 37 34.85 -24.65 33.45
CA GLN A 37 34.47 -25.96 33.98
C GLN A 37 33.60 -25.85 35.24
N LYS A 38 33.77 -24.80 36.05
CA LYS A 38 33.04 -24.64 37.31
C LYS A 38 31.59 -24.22 37.04
N LYS A 39 31.38 -23.28 36.10
CA LYS A 39 30.03 -22.92 35.63
C LYS A 39 29.33 -24.10 34.93
N TRP A 40 30.08 -24.88 34.16
CA TRP A 40 29.53 -26.05 33.48
C TRP A 40 29.03 -27.13 34.46
N ASN A 41 29.78 -27.39 35.52
CA ASN A 41 29.39 -28.37 36.54
C ASN A 41 28.14 -27.89 37.32
N GLN A 42 28.02 -26.59 37.63
CA GLN A 42 26.83 -26.03 38.27
C GLN A 42 25.57 -26.14 37.39
N ILE A 43 25.70 -25.89 36.09
CA ILE A 43 24.60 -26.03 35.15
C ILE A 43 24.19 -27.50 35.03
N ARG A 44 25.17 -28.43 34.94
CA ARG A 44 24.90 -29.87 34.90
C ARG A 44 24.13 -30.34 36.13
N GLU A 45 24.58 -29.98 37.33
CA GLU A 45 23.93 -30.36 38.58
C GLU A 45 22.50 -29.83 38.66
N ARG A 46 22.22 -28.63 38.14
CA ARG A 46 20.85 -28.09 38.06
C ARG A 46 19.98 -28.85 37.08
N VAL A 47 20.50 -29.20 35.90
CA VAL A 47 19.78 -30.00 34.90
C VAL A 47 19.48 -31.41 35.40
N GLU A 48 20.43 -32.06 36.08
CA GLU A 48 20.24 -33.42 36.63
C GLU A 48 19.19 -33.47 37.75
N ASN A 49 18.91 -32.33 38.40
CA ASN A 49 17.92 -32.20 39.46
C ASN A 49 16.62 -31.49 39.00
N ASP A 50 16.41 -31.29 37.69
CA ASP A 50 15.24 -30.59 37.11
C ASP A 50 14.99 -29.18 37.70
N LEU A 51 16.06 -28.47 38.04
CA LEU A 51 16.01 -27.10 38.56
C LEU A 51 16.20 -26.07 37.43
N PRO A 52 15.51 -24.92 37.46
CA PRO A 52 15.65 -23.88 36.44
C PRO A 52 17.10 -23.36 36.36
N LEU A 53 17.55 -23.14 35.12
CA LEU A 53 18.95 -22.82 34.79
C LEU A 53 19.45 -21.50 35.40
N PHE A 54 18.53 -20.61 35.77
CA PHE A 54 18.78 -19.34 36.43
C PHE A 54 17.79 -19.16 37.59
N GLU A 55 18.27 -18.65 38.72
CA GLU A 55 17.39 -18.16 39.78
C GLU A 55 16.87 -16.79 39.37
N GLU A 56 15.55 -16.65 39.19
CA GLU A 56 14.94 -15.33 39.06
C GLU A 56 15.02 -14.61 40.42
N GLU A 57 15.82 -13.56 40.49
CA GLU A 57 15.76 -12.63 41.62
C GLU A 57 14.37 -11.98 41.66
N LYS A 58 13.50 -12.46 42.56
CA LYS A 58 12.26 -11.77 42.89
C LYS A 58 12.61 -10.43 43.54
N SER A 59 12.52 -9.36 42.77
CA SER A 59 12.56 -7.99 43.30
C SER A 59 11.31 -7.73 44.15
N THR A 60 11.41 -7.91 45.46
CA THR A 60 10.49 -7.32 46.43
C THR A 60 10.82 -5.84 46.59
N GLN A 61 10.21 -4.98 45.77
CA GLN A 61 10.13 -3.55 46.09
C GLN A 61 8.74 -3.21 46.59
N THR A 62 8.70 -2.93 47.88
CA THR A 62 7.60 -2.28 48.60
C THR A 62 7.37 -0.90 48.01
N VAL A 63 6.11 -0.57 47.67
CA VAL A 63 5.71 0.74 47.16
C VAL A 63 6.01 1.81 48.21
N SER A 64 7.03 2.65 47.98
CA SER A 64 7.19 3.91 48.72
C SER A 64 6.10 4.91 48.31
N PRO A 65 5.57 5.70 49.25
CA PRO A 65 4.50 6.65 48.97
C PRO A 65 4.99 7.75 48.03
N LYS A 66 4.08 8.11 47.12
CA LYS A 66 4.11 9.24 46.17
C LYS A 66 4.93 10.44 46.70
N PRO A 67 6.04 10.83 46.03
CA PRO A 67 6.67 12.11 46.34
C PRO A 67 5.68 13.25 46.03
N PRO A 68 5.66 14.31 46.86
CA PRO A 68 4.76 15.43 46.67
C PRO A 68 5.03 16.12 45.33
N VAL A 69 3.94 16.64 44.74
CA VAL A 69 3.95 17.42 43.49
C VAL A 69 4.98 18.53 43.62
N VAL A 70 6.06 18.42 42.84
CA VAL A 70 7.03 19.49 42.68
C VAL A 70 6.32 20.59 41.90
N THR A 71 6.30 21.78 42.48
CA THR A 71 5.82 23.06 41.94
C THR A 71 6.28 23.26 40.49
N PRO A 72 5.49 23.92 39.61
CA PRO A 72 5.89 24.20 38.24
C PRO A 72 7.27 24.85 38.21
N THR A 73 8.21 24.18 37.55
CA THR A 73 9.51 24.76 37.23
C THR A 73 9.22 25.94 36.30
N THR A 74 9.27 27.16 36.82
CA THR A 74 9.42 28.35 35.98
C THR A 74 10.76 28.19 35.27
N ILE A 75 10.72 27.69 34.04
CA ILE A 75 11.85 27.77 33.14
C ILE A 75 11.94 29.25 32.79
N GLU A 76 12.88 29.97 33.41
CA GLU A 76 13.22 31.33 32.97
C GLU A 76 13.76 31.21 31.54
N PHE A 77 12.88 31.43 30.58
CA PHE A 77 13.33 31.56 29.21
C PHE A 77 14.05 32.91 29.06
N ILE A 78 15.09 32.93 28.22
CA ILE A 78 15.76 34.15 27.76
C ILE A 78 14.68 35.18 27.37
N GLU A 79 14.85 36.43 27.80
CA GLU A 79 13.91 37.52 27.54
C GLU A 79 13.44 37.55 26.07
N GLY A 80 12.12 37.53 25.87
CA GLY A 80 11.49 37.48 24.54
C GLY A 80 11.19 36.07 23.99
N THR A 81 11.49 35.01 24.73
CA THR A 81 11.12 33.65 24.34
C THR A 81 9.67 33.34 24.72
N GLN A 82 8.90 32.85 23.75
CA GLN A 82 7.53 32.40 23.92
C GLN A 82 7.36 31.11 23.15
N LEU A 83 7.31 29.97 23.84
CA LEU A 83 7.09 28.66 23.22
C LEU A 83 5.77 28.07 23.76
N THR A 84 4.91 27.67 22.84
CA THR A 84 3.70 26.91 23.12
C THR A 84 3.94 25.45 22.75
N ILE A 85 3.86 24.57 23.74
CA ILE A 85 3.97 23.12 23.58
C ILE A 85 2.58 22.54 23.81
N ALA A 86 2.05 21.83 22.81
CA ALA A 86 0.76 21.16 22.89
C ALA A 86 0.90 19.74 22.37
N GLY A 87 0.29 18.76 23.05
CA GLY A 87 0.42 17.38 22.61
C GLY A 87 -0.11 16.37 23.61
N ARG A 88 0.02 15.09 23.24
CA ARG A 88 -0.26 13.93 24.08
C ARG A 88 0.81 12.86 23.90
N LYS A 89 1.04 12.10 24.95
CA LYS A 89 1.83 10.88 24.94
C LYS A 89 0.96 9.75 25.48
N LEU A 90 0.72 8.73 24.67
CA LEU A 90 0.00 7.52 25.06
C LEU A 90 1.00 6.38 25.20
N ILE A 91 0.97 5.71 26.34
CA ILE A 91 1.71 4.48 26.60
C ILE A 91 0.68 3.42 26.97
N GLY A 92 0.49 2.45 26.08
CA GLY A 92 -0.39 1.30 26.28
C GLY A 92 0.46 0.07 26.59
N VAL A 93 0.13 -0.63 27.67
CA VAL A 93 0.70 -1.94 27.98
C VAL A 93 -0.43 -2.96 27.91
N GLU A 94 -0.25 -3.98 27.09
CA GLU A 94 -1.22 -5.04 26.84
C GLU A 94 -0.60 -6.37 27.30
N LEU A 95 -1.29 -7.04 28.21
CA LEU A 95 -0.88 -8.31 28.79
C LEU A 95 -1.83 -9.39 28.28
N ASN A 96 -1.34 -10.25 27.39
CA ASN A 96 -2.13 -11.33 26.80
C ASN A 96 -1.66 -12.65 27.41
N SER A 97 -2.55 -13.34 28.13
CA SER A 97 -2.27 -14.67 28.68
C SER A 97 -3.20 -15.70 28.05
N ILE A 98 -2.64 -16.66 27.33
CA ILE A 98 -3.36 -17.78 26.73
C ILE A 98 -3.13 -19.00 27.60
N GLN A 99 -4.21 -19.56 28.16
CA GLN A 99 -4.18 -20.81 28.92
C GLN A 99 -4.94 -21.89 28.16
N TYR A 100 -4.28 -23.04 27.95
CA TYR A 100 -4.89 -24.18 27.29
C TYR A 100 -5.52 -25.12 28.34
N PRO A 101 -6.83 -25.38 28.28
CA PRO A 101 -7.55 -26.15 29.32
C PRO A 101 -6.98 -27.55 29.58
N ASN A 102 -6.43 -28.20 28.55
CA ASN A 102 -5.94 -29.58 28.62
C ASN A 102 -4.41 -29.69 28.58
N LYS A 103 -3.69 -28.55 28.55
CA LYS A 103 -2.22 -28.48 28.43
C LYS A 103 -1.68 -27.22 29.14
N PRO A 104 -1.78 -27.14 30.48
CA PRO A 104 -1.42 -25.93 31.24
C PRO A 104 0.07 -25.54 31.12
N GLU A 105 0.94 -26.51 30.85
CA GLU A 105 2.38 -26.32 30.58
C GLU A 105 2.67 -25.47 29.33
N TYR A 106 1.69 -25.31 28.43
CA TYR A 106 1.84 -24.53 27.20
C TYR A 106 1.22 -23.13 27.32
N SER A 107 0.91 -22.69 28.55
CA SER A 107 0.42 -21.33 28.76
C SER A 107 1.47 -20.30 28.34
N ARG A 108 1.03 -19.27 27.61
CA ARG A 108 1.89 -18.22 27.09
C ARG A 108 1.40 -16.88 27.59
N THR A 109 2.31 -16.09 28.14
CA THR A 109 2.05 -14.70 28.50
C THR A 109 2.91 -13.81 27.62
N ASP A 110 2.27 -12.93 26.86
CA ASP A 110 2.89 -11.93 26.02
C ASP A 110 2.65 -10.54 26.61
N VAL A 111 3.71 -9.74 26.67
CA VAL A 111 3.65 -8.31 27.04
C VAL A 111 3.86 -7.50 25.78
N ASN A 112 2.90 -6.67 25.40
CA ASN A 112 3.03 -5.75 24.28
C ASN A 112 2.97 -4.31 24.79
N MET A 113 3.95 -3.49 24.40
CA MET A 113 3.99 -2.07 24.75
C MET A 113 3.85 -1.24 23.47
N LYS A 114 2.81 -0.41 23.44
CA LYS A 114 2.52 0.54 22.36
C LYS A 114 2.77 1.95 22.87
N GLN A 115 3.53 2.74 22.13
CA GLN A 115 3.77 4.15 22.43
C GLN A 115 3.33 5.01 21.25
N GLU A 116 2.53 6.03 21.53
CA GLU A 116 2.12 7.03 20.55
C GLU A 116 2.50 8.42 21.09
N LEU A 117 3.19 9.21 20.26
CA LEU A 117 3.55 10.59 20.57
C LEU A 117 2.95 11.53 19.53
N GLN A 118 2.25 12.55 20.01
CA GLN A 118 1.76 13.65 19.19
C GLN A 118 2.13 14.96 19.88
N VAL A 119 3.06 15.73 19.31
CA VAL A 119 3.56 16.96 19.91
C VAL A 119 3.72 18.04 18.85
N ALA A 120 3.14 19.19 19.11
CA ALA A 120 3.35 20.43 18.38
C ALA A 120 4.05 21.46 19.27
N VAL A 121 5.17 22.00 18.80
CA VAL A 121 5.90 23.09 19.46
C VAL A 121 5.94 24.28 18.52
N ARG A 122 5.38 25.42 18.95
CA ARG A 122 5.35 26.65 18.14
C ARG A 122 5.75 27.84 18.97
N GLY A 123 6.53 28.74 18.39
CA GLY A 123 6.82 30.02 19.02
C GLY A 123 8.17 30.60 18.63
N LYS A 124 8.68 31.49 19.47
CA LYS A 124 9.95 32.19 19.25
C LYS A 124 10.89 31.99 20.44
N VAL A 125 12.19 31.84 20.15
CA VAL A 125 13.25 31.84 21.16
C VAL A 125 14.04 33.13 21.01
N GLY A 126 14.00 33.97 22.05
CA GLY A 126 14.45 35.36 21.98
C GLY A 126 13.77 36.12 20.83
N LYS A 127 14.51 37.04 20.19
CA LYS A 127 13.97 37.92 19.14
C LYS A 127 14.06 37.34 17.72
N ASN A 128 14.91 36.32 17.53
CA ASN A 128 15.48 36.01 16.22
C ASN A 128 15.35 34.53 15.80
N VAL A 129 14.85 33.64 16.67
CA VAL A 129 14.67 32.21 16.35
C VAL A 129 13.19 31.89 16.32
N ASP A 130 12.68 31.44 15.19
CA ASP A 130 11.34 30.88 15.04
C ASP A 130 11.41 29.35 15.13
N VAL A 131 10.55 28.75 15.94
CA VAL A 131 10.46 27.29 16.14
C VAL A 131 9.05 26.83 15.76
N ASN A 132 8.98 25.85 14.85
CA ASN A 132 7.76 25.15 14.49
C ASN A 132 8.07 23.65 14.32
N ILE A 133 7.58 22.84 15.24
CA ILE A 133 7.78 21.39 15.28
C ILE A 133 6.40 20.74 15.34
N ASP A 134 6.14 19.75 14.50
CA ASP A 134 4.92 18.93 14.50
C ASP A 134 5.33 17.47 14.31
N ILE A 135 5.18 16.67 15.35
CA ILE A 135 5.54 15.26 15.38
C ILE A 135 4.28 14.46 15.70
N ASP A 136 3.94 13.52 14.84
CA ASP A 136 2.82 12.60 15.01
C ASP A 136 3.25 11.19 14.61
N ASP A 137 3.59 10.37 15.61
CA ASP A 137 4.03 8.99 15.41
C ASP A 137 2.89 8.05 14.97
N THR A 138 1.65 8.53 14.91
CA THR A 138 0.52 7.72 14.42
C THR A 138 0.38 7.74 12.90
N GLN A 139 1.05 8.68 12.22
CA GLN A 139 1.02 8.80 10.76
C GLN A 139 2.42 8.61 10.17
N PRO A 140 2.57 7.85 9.07
CA PRO A 140 3.81 7.85 8.33
C PRO A 140 4.08 9.27 7.79
N ASP A 141 5.34 9.71 7.85
CA ASP A 141 5.85 10.98 7.32
C ASP A 141 5.44 12.29 8.02
N LYS A 142 4.68 12.26 9.11
CA LYS A 142 4.30 13.46 9.85
C LYS A 142 5.28 13.80 10.98
N ARG A 143 6.50 14.14 10.58
CA ARG A 143 7.58 14.61 11.46
C ARG A 143 8.22 15.83 10.84
N ASP A 144 7.64 16.98 11.11
CA ASP A 144 8.05 18.24 10.53
C ASP A 144 8.77 19.07 11.60
N ILE A 145 10.03 19.41 11.32
CA ILE A 145 10.88 20.17 12.23
C ILE A 145 11.36 21.40 11.45
N SER A 146 11.02 22.60 11.89
CA SER A 146 11.48 23.83 11.26
C SER A 146 11.98 24.79 12.32
N ILE A 147 13.29 25.01 12.35
CA ILE A 147 13.94 25.99 13.21
C ILE A 147 14.63 27.00 12.32
N ILE A 148 14.26 28.27 12.45
CA ILE A 148 14.78 29.35 11.58
C ILE A 148 15.37 30.44 12.46
N TYR A 149 16.67 30.63 12.38
CA TYR A 149 17.36 31.78 12.93
C TYR A 149 17.48 32.89 11.87
N ARG A 150 17.17 34.12 12.26
CA ARG A 150 17.31 35.32 11.43
C ARG A 150 18.34 36.26 12.05
N GLY A 151 19.25 36.77 11.23
CA GLY A 151 20.30 37.68 11.69
C GLY A 151 19.74 38.98 12.28
N GLU A 152 20.48 39.56 13.23
CA GLU A 152 20.10 40.80 13.90
C GLU A 152 20.03 41.97 12.89
N GLY A 153 18.86 42.63 12.82
CA GLY A 153 18.61 43.72 11.86
C GLY A 153 17.78 43.36 10.63
N VAL A 154 17.05 42.25 10.66
CA VAL A 154 15.97 41.94 9.69
C VAL A 154 14.63 42.34 10.33
N ASP A 155 14.01 43.44 9.87
CA ASP A 155 12.73 43.91 10.41
C ASP A 155 11.56 43.03 9.94
N ILE A 156 10.75 42.54 10.88
CA ILE A 156 9.60 41.63 10.66
C ILE A 156 8.26 42.34 10.90
N GLY A 157 8.20 43.66 10.68
CA GLY A 157 6.96 44.43 10.83
C GLY A 157 5.98 44.16 9.67
N PRO A 158 4.65 44.17 9.91
CA PRO A 158 3.67 44.10 8.84
C PRO A 158 3.81 45.35 7.96
N GLY A 159 4.37 45.16 6.75
CA GLY A 159 4.72 46.25 5.82
C GLY A 159 6.19 46.30 5.38
N ALA A 160 7.06 45.42 5.89
CA ALA A 160 8.46 45.36 5.46
C ALA A 160 8.59 44.73 4.05
N VAL A 161 8.78 45.56 3.03
CA VAL A 161 9.18 45.13 1.68
C VAL A 161 10.71 45.12 1.60
N GLY A 162 11.29 43.94 1.76
CA GLY A 162 12.67 43.66 1.36
C GLY A 162 13.68 43.45 2.49
N TYR A 163 14.64 42.56 2.20
CA TYR A 163 15.76 42.17 3.06
C TYR A 163 16.82 43.27 3.12
N LYS A 164 16.77 44.16 4.12
CA LYS A 164 17.91 45.03 4.45
C LYS A 164 18.46 44.64 5.81
N ALA A 165 19.43 43.73 5.81
CA ALA A 165 20.25 43.48 6.99
C ALA A 165 20.98 44.78 7.38
N LYS A 166 20.96 45.13 8.68
CA LYS A 166 21.77 46.23 9.21
C LYS A 166 23.26 46.05 8.84
N PRO A 167 24.03 47.14 8.62
CA PRO A 167 25.46 47.04 8.34
C PRO A 167 26.16 46.27 9.48
N GLY A 168 26.66 45.06 9.20
CA GLY A 168 27.43 44.24 10.15
C GLY A 168 26.98 42.79 10.32
N ALA A 169 25.75 42.42 9.94
CA ALA A 169 25.27 41.04 10.07
C ALA A 169 25.72 40.16 8.88
N PHE A 170 26.70 39.27 9.13
CA PHE A 170 27.20 38.32 8.12
C PHE A 170 26.18 37.23 7.76
N ILE A 171 25.42 36.75 8.76
CA ILE A 171 24.40 35.69 8.60
C ILE A 171 23.02 36.35 8.53
N GLN A 172 22.25 36.03 7.49
CA GLN A 172 20.88 36.52 7.31
C GLN A 172 19.85 35.51 7.77
N GLU A 173 20.07 34.24 7.41
CA GLU A 173 19.16 33.14 7.71
C GLU A 173 19.98 31.89 7.97
N ALA A 174 19.69 31.17 9.05
CA ALA A 174 20.14 29.82 9.29
C ALA A 174 18.92 28.97 9.63
N ALA A 175 18.56 28.03 8.76
CA ALA A 175 17.40 27.16 8.93
C ALA A 175 17.84 25.70 9.07
N PHE A 176 17.20 24.97 9.98
CA PHE A 176 17.41 23.56 10.23
C PHE A 176 16.09 22.79 10.22
N GLY A 177 16.15 21.59 9.66
CA GLY A 177 15.03 20.65 9.54
C GLY A 177 14.41 20.68 8.15
N ASP A 178 13.09 20.68 8.04
CA ASP A 178 12.37 20.80 6.76
C ASP A 178 12.56 22.21 6.18
N ILE A 179 13.38 22.28 5.14
CA ILE A 179 13.71 23.51 4.42
C ILE A 179 13.12 23.45 3.00
N GLN A 180 12.63 24.59 2.52
CA GLN A 180 12.30 24.77 1.10
C GLN A 180 13.55 25.23 0.36
N LEU A 181 14.10 24.32 -0.44
CA LEU A 181 15.23 24.56 -1.31
C LEU A 181 14.73 25.16 -2.62
N SER A 182 14.83 26.49 -2.74
CA SER A 182 14.65 27.22 -3.99
C SER A 182 15.98 27.82 -4.45
N LEU A 183 16.43 27.47 -5.66
CA LEU A 183 17.65 28.04 -6.24
C LEU A 183 17.27 29.18 -7.21
N PRO A 184 17.48 30.45 -6.83
CA PRO A 184 17.23 31.58 -7.72
C PRO A 184 18.28 31.64 -8.84
N ASN A 185 17.88 32.01 -10.06
CA ASN A 185 18.74 32.22 -11.23
C ASN A 185 19.51 30.99 -11.74
N THR A 186 18.84 29.88 -11.99
CA THR A 186 19.36 28.93 -13.00
C THR A 186 18.48 29.01 -14.24
N GLU A 187 19.12 29.24 -15.38
CA GLU A 187 18.48 29.38 -16.70
C GLU A 187 17.83 28.08 -17.19
N PHE A 188 18.01 26.95 -16.50
CA PHE A 188 17.57 25.65 -16.99
C PHE A 188 16.54 24.89 -16.14
N VAL A 189 16.35 25.14 -14.84
CA VAL A 189 15.22 24.54 -14.09
C VAL A 189 14.89 25.36 -12.85
N GLY A 190 13.62 25.74 -12.67
CA GLY A 190 13.11 26.19 -11.38
C GLY A 190 13.14 25.04 -10.37
N TYR A 191 14.22 24.91 -9.60
CA TYR A 191 14.36 23.88 -8.58
C TYR A 191 13.76 24.39 -7.26
N SER A 192 12.55 23.93 -6.93
CA SER A 192 11.87 24.15 -5.65
C SER A 192 11.53 22.79 -5.03
N ARG A 193 12.18 22.42 -3.93
CA ARG A 193 11.94 21.14 -3.23
C ARG A 193 11.91 21.31 -1.72
N GLN A 194 11.09 20.52 -1.05
CA GLN A 194 11.15 20.35 0.41
C GLN A 194 12.15 19.25 0.73
N VAL A 195 13.13 19.54 1.60
CA VAL A 195 14.19 18.61 2.00
C VAL A 195 14.47 18.77 3.48
N PHE A 196 15.02 17.74 4.13
CA PHE A 196 15.47 17.85 5.52
C PHE A 196 16.97 18.20 5.53
N GLY A 197 17.36 19.30 6.17
CA GLY A 197 18.75 19.73 6.15
C GLY A 197 19.04 21.04 6.87
N LEU A 198 20.24 21.54 6.61
CA LEU A 198 20.76 22.82 7.07
C LEU A 198 20.87 23.77 5.87
N LYS A 199 20.36 24.98 6.02
CA LYS A 199 20.46 26.08 5.06
C LYS A 199 21.02 27.31 5.76
N VAL A 200 22.09 27.90 5.21
CA VAL A 200 22.71 29.13 5.71
C VAL A 200 22.83 30.11 4.56
N ILE A 201 22.26 31.31 4.73
CA ILE A 201 22.39 32.43 3.81
C ILE A 201 23.22 33.52 4.49
N GLY A 202 24.35 33.86 3.86
CA GLY A 202 25.20 34.96 4.28
C GLY A 202 25.26 36.06 3.22
N GLN A 203 25.41 37.31 3.67
CA GLN A 203 25.70 38.44 2.78
C GLN A 203 26.91 39.19 3.30
N TYR A 204 27.88 39.40 2.41
CA TYR A 204 29.03 40.24 2.66
C TYR A 204 29.13 41.29 1.56
N ASN A 205 28.79 42.53 1.91
CA ASN A 205 28.69 43.66 0.97
C ASN A 205 27.71 43.35 -0.19
N ARG A 206 28.22 43.22 -1.42
CA ARG A 206 27.44 42.89 -2.63
C ARG A 206 27.42 41.39 -2.95
N ALA A 207 28.22 40.58 -2.24
CA ALA A 207 28.27 39.14 -2.44
C ALA A 207 27.26 38.45 -1.52
N ARG A 208 26.48 37.52 -2.08
CA ARG A 208 25.55 36.65 -1.34
C ARG A 208 26.04 35.22 -1.45
N MET A 209 26.14 34.52 -0.32
CA MET A 209 26.59 33.14 -0.23
C MET A 209 25.46 32.26 0.30
N TYR A 210 25.34 31.07 -0.29
CA TYR A 210 24.37 30.05 0.10
C TYR A 210 25.14 28.77 0.46
N LEU A 211 24.93 28.25 1.66
CA LEU A 211 25.45 26.95 2.08
C LEU A 211 24.26 26.07 2.44
N ILE A 212 24.13 24.93 1.75
CA ILE A 212 22.98 24.04 1.88
C ILE A 212 23.50 22.61 1.96
N ALA A 213 23.22 21.94 3.07
CA ALA A 213 23.52 20.54 3.28
C ALA A 213 22.20 19.83 3.62
N SER A 214 21.69 18.98 2.74
CA SER A 214 20.36 18.39 2.88
C SER A 214 20.31 16.94 2.46
N GLN A 215 19.47 16.18 3.14
CA GLN A 215 19.02 14.85 2.73
C GLN A 215 17.60 14.94 2.16
N SER A 216 17.35 14.25 1.05
CA SER A 216 16.01 14.17 0.46
C SER A 216 15.08 13.34 1.34
N LYS A 217 13.93 13.89 1.73
CA LYS A 217 12.85 13.19 2.43
C LYS A 217 11.98 12.50 1.37
N GLY A 218 12.20 11.20 1.14
CA GLY A 218 11.32 10.34 0.34
C GLY A 218 11.54 10.28 -1.17
N ASN A 219 10.89 9.27 -1.78
CA ASN A 219 10.94 8.98 -3.22
C ASN A 219 10.10 10.00 -3.99
N PHE A 220 10.68 10.54 -5.05
CA PHE A 220 10.00 11.44 -5.98
C PHE A 220 9.00 10.65 -6.84
N GLU A 221 7.70 10.88 -6.62
CA GLU A 221 6.68 10.53 -7.60
C GLU A 221 6.39 11.73 -8.50
N THR A 222 7.07 11.84 -9.65
CA THR A 222 6.51 12.64 -10.75
C THR A 222 5.65 11.74 -11.61
N LYS A 223 4.33 11.91 -11.47
CA LYS A 223 3.36 11.32 -12.40
C LYS A 223 3.23 12.24 -13.61
N ARG A 224 4.01 11.94 -14.65
CA ARG A 224 3.82 12.50 -15.98
C ARG A 224 2.81 11.64 -16.74
N PHE A 225 1.55 12.07 -16.79
CA PHE A 225 0.56 11.45 -17.67
C PHE A 225 0.80 11.94 -19.09
N THR A 226 1.71 11.27 -19.78
CA THR A 226 1.78 11.35 -21.23
C THR A 226 0.92 10.20 -21.73
N GLY A 227 -0.18 10.48 -22.44
CA GLY A 227 -0.96 9.47 -23.14
C GLY A 227 -0.12 8.86 -24.25
N LYS A 228 0.83 7.98 -23.88
CA LYS A 228 1.60 7.18 -24.83
C LYS A 228 0.69 6.06 -25.28
N THR A 229 0.07 6.25 -26.44
CA THR A 229 -0.45 5.13 -27.22
C THR A 229 0.76 4.30 -27.65
N GLU A 230 0.76 3.02 -27.28
CA GLU A 230 1.83 2.08 -27.64
C GLU A 230 1.26 1.10 -28.66
N PHE A 231 1.91 1.01 -29.82
CA PHE A 231 1.56 0.00 -30.81
C PHE A 231 2.31 -1.30 -30.47
N GLU A 232 1.58 -2.24 -29.87
CA GLU A 232 2.14 -3.52 -29.39
C GLU A 232 1.67 -4.66 -30.29
N ARG A 233 2.62 -5.50 -30.75
CA ARG A 233 2.28 -6.76 -31.43
C ARG A 233 2.10 -7.86 -30.38
N LYS A 234 0.88 -8.37 -30.25
CA LYS A 234 0.57 -9.55 -29.42
C LYS A 234 0.25 -10.76 -30.28
N ILE A 235 0.91 -11.88 -30.02
CA ILE A 235 0.56 -13.18 -30.59
C ILE A 235 -0.36 -13.88 -29.60
N LEU A 236 -1.51 -14.34 -30.08
CA LEU A 236 -2.50 -15.09 -29.33
C LEU A 236 -2.72 -16.43 -30.02
N PHE A 237 -2.64 -17.52 -29.27
CA PHE A 237 -2.98 -18.84 -29.79
C PHE A 237 -4.51 -19.01 -29.80
N ASP A 238 -5.02 -19.82 -30.73
CA ASP A 238 -6.42 -20.28 -30.80
C ASP A 238 -6.91 -20.89 -29.46
N THR A 239 -6.02 -21.55 -28.73
CA THR A 239 -6.30 -22.15 -27.42
C THR A 239 -6.29 -21.16 -26.25
N SER A 240 -5.88 -19.90 -26.47
CA SER A 240 -5.72 -18.86 -25.44
C SER A 240 -6.96 -17.99 -25.23
N TYR A 241 -8.15 -18.52 -25.53
CA TYR A 241 -9.40 -17.86 -25.21
C TYR A 241 -9.59 -17.73 -23.69
N ILE A 242 -10.41 -16.77 -23.27
CA ILE A 242 -10.71 -16.51 -21.86
C ILE A 242 -11.68 -17.58 -21.38
N ARG A 243 -11.14 -18.58 -20.68
CA ARG A 243 -11.92 -19.71 -20.18
C ARG A 243 -12.87 -19.31 -19.05
N ARG A 244 -14.02 -19.98 -19.01
CA ARG A 244 -15.01 -20.03 -17.93
C ARG A 244 -15.57 -18.68 -17.50
N LYS A 245 -15.55 -17.69 -18.39
CA LYS A 245 -15.98 -16.33 -18.08
C LYS A 245 -17.24 -15.90 -18.83
N TYR A 246 -17.37 -16.34 -20.08
CA TYR A 246 -18.41 -15.89 -21.00
C TYR A 246 -19.24 -17.08 -21.45
N TYR A 247 -20.56 -17.00 -21.28
CA TYR A 247 -21.48 -18.04 -21.70
C TYR A 247 -22.64 -17.44 -22.47
N ARG A 248 -23.15 -18.17 -23.45
CA ARG A 248 -24.37 -17.81 -24.16
C ARG A 248 -25.58 -18.32 -23.37
N ILE A 249 -26.53 -17.44 -23.14
CA ILE A 249 -27.78 -17.74 -22.41
C ILE A 249 -29.03 -17.48 -23.25
N VAL A 250 -28.89 -16.88 -24.44
CA VAL A 250 -29.99 -16.88 -25.43
C VAL A 250 -30.03 -18.21 -26.15
N PHE A 251 -31.22 -18.77 -26.20
CA PHE A 251 -31.50 -20.04 -26.85
C PHE A 251 -32.62 -19.84 -27.87
N GLY A 252 -32.50 -20.46 -29.05
CA GLY A 252 -33.48 -20.28 -30.12
C GLY A 252 -33.65 -18.82 -30.53
N ASN A 253 -34.91 -18.39 -30.70
CA ASN A 253 -35.28 -17.04 -31.12
C ASN A 253 -35.80 -16.17 -29.95
N HIS A 254 -35.42 -16.51 -28.72
CA HIS A 254 -35.92 -15.86 -27.50
C HIS A 254 -35.25 -14.50 -27.28
N LYS A 255 -36.00 -13.58 -26.67
CA LYS A 255 -35.52 -12.25 -26.28
C LYS A 255 -35.58 -12.12 -24.77
N ILE A 256 -34.44 -11.97 -24.10
CA ILE A 256 -34.39 -11.96 -22.64
C ILE A 256 -35.00 -10.65 -22.11
N LYS A 257 -36.04 -10.75 -21.26
CA LYS A 257 -36.56 -9.61 -20.50
C LYS A 257 -35.51 -9.11 -19.53
N LYS A 258 -35.26 -7.80 -19.54
CA LYS A 258 -34.30 -7.15 -18.62
C LYS A 258 -34.63 -7.48 -17.17
N ASP A 259 -33.58 -7.74 -16.40
CA ASP A 259 -33.59 -8.02 -14.96
C ASP A 259 -34.37 -9.29 -14.54
N SER A 260 -34.69 -10.16 -15.50
CA SER A 260 -35.36 -11.44 -15.24
C SER A 260 -34.41 -12.62 -15.06
N VAL A 261 -33.13 -12.46 -15.43
CA VAL A 261 -32.14 -13.54 -15.44
C VAL A 261 -31.78 -13.94 -14.02
N LYS A 262 -31.86 -15.25 -13.76
CA LYS A 262 -31.41 -15.88 -12.52
C LYS A 262 -30.33 -16.90 -12.87
N VAL A 263 -29.26 -16.88 -12.09
CA VAL A 263 -28.08 -17.71 -12.33
C VAL A 263 -27.77 -18.45 -11.05
N TYR A 264 -27.66 -19.76 -11.18
CA TYR A 264 -27.49 -20.70 -10.10
C TYR A 264 -26.12 -21.35 -10.26
N LEU A 265 -25.31 -21.34 -9.20
CA LEU A 265 -23.98 -21.90 -9.18
C LEU A 265 -23.87 -23.00 -8.12
N ASP A 266 -23.48 -24.21 -8.52
CA ASP A 266 -23.11 -25.28 -7.61
C ASP A 266 -21.57 -25.40 -7.61
N THR A 267 -20.97 -25.17 -6.45
CA THR A 267 -19.51 -25.25 -6.26
C THR A 267 -19.03 -26.64 -5.89
N LEU A 268 -19.94 -27.62 -5.73
CA LEU A 268 -19.66 -28.99 -5.27
C LEU A 268 -18.94 -29.05 -3.91
N ASP A 269 -19.10 -28.01 -3.08
CA ASP A 269 -18.47 -27.95 -1.76
C ASP A 269 -19.41 -28.54 -0.70
N PRO A 270 -19.08 -29.72 -0.12
CA PRO A 270 -19.93 -30.36 0.88
C PRO A 270 -19.92 -29.66 2.25
N GLN A 271 -19.00 -28.71 2.50
CA GLN A 271 -18.86 -28.01 3.79
C GLN A 271 -19.62 -26.67 3.84
N ARG A 272 -20.28 -26.28 2.75
CA ARG A 272 -20.96 -24.99 2.64
C ARG A 272 -22.30 -25.00 3.39
N ASP A 273 -22.65 -23.86 4.00
CA ASP A 273 -23.87 -23.69 4.79
C ASP A 273 -25.14 -23.97 3.95
N PRO A 274 -25.95 -24.97 4.33
CA PRO A 274 -27.17 -25.34 3.60
C PRO A 274 -28.23 -24.23 3.56
N ALA A 275 -28.21 -23.26 4.48
CA ALA A 275 -29.22 -22.20 4.55
C ALA A 275 -29.22 -21.25 3.33
N THR A 276 -28.11 -21.20 2.58
CA THR A 276 -27.94 -20.34 1.41
C THR A 276 -28.11 -21.07 0.07
N LEU A 277 -28.36 -22.39 0.13
CA LEU A 277 -28.36 -23.27 -1.03
C LEU A 277 -29.79 -23.71 -1.38
N THR A 278 -30.08 -23.72 -2.67
CA THR A 278 -31.35 -24.20 -3.23
C THR A 278 -31.12 -25.52 -3.94
N GLU A 279 -31.86 -26.56 -3.56
CA GLU A 279 -31.89 -27.82 -4.31
C GLU A 279 -32.68 -27.64 -5.60
N LEU A 280 -32.04 -27.90 -6.74
CA LEU A 280 -32.69 -27.84 -8.04
C LEU A 280 -32.12 -28.87 -8.99
N THR A 281 -32.92 -29.19 -10.01
CA THR A 281 -32.52 -30.03 -11.14
C THR A 281 -32.42 -29.16 -12.38
N ALA A 282 -31.30 -29.28 -13.09
CA ALA A 282 -31.04 -28.61 -14.35
C ALA A 282 -30.85 -29.62 -15.48
N GLU A 283 -31.24 -29.28 -16.69
CA GLU A 283 -31.08 -30.10 -17.89
C GLU A 283 -30.39 -29.32 -19.02
N ALA A 284 -29.66 -30.02 -19.88
CA ALA A 284 -29.00 -29.40 -21.01
C ALA A 284 -30.02 -28.98 -22.08
N PHE A 285 -29.88 -27.75 -22.60
CA PHE A 285 -30.84 -27.18 -23.55
C PHE A 285 -31.10 -28.05 -24.79
N ASN A 286 -30.06 -28.66 -25.36
CA ASN A 286 -30.17 -29.48 -26.57
C ASN A 286 -30.31 -30.99 -26.30
N ILE A 287 -30.19 -31.42 -25.04
CA ILE A 287 -30.10 -32.83 -24.65
C ILE A 287 -30.90 -33.02 -23.36
N SER A 288 -32.22 -33.20 -23.48
CA SER A 288 -33.12 -33.32 -22.32
C SER A 288 -32.82 -34.52 -21.41
N THR A 289 -32.15 -35.57 -21.92
CA THR A 289 -31.70 -36.71 -21.12
C THR A 289 -30.48 -36.40 -20.25
N PHE A 290 -29.80 -35.28 -20.50
CA PHE A 290 -28.65 -34.85 -19.71
C PHE A 290 -29.14 -33.93 -18.58
N THR A 291 -29.30 -34.51 -17.39
CA THR A 291 -29.77 -33.80 -16.20
C THR A 291 -28.73 -33.82 -15.08
N TYR A 292 -28.71 -32.77 -14.28
CA TYR A 292 -27.91 -32.64 -13.07
C TYR A 292 -28.77 -32.12 -11.93
N SER A 293 -28.77 -32.82 -10.79
CA SER A 293 -29.41 -32.38 -9.55
C SER A 293 -28.35 -32.07 -8.52
N GLY A 294 -28.45 -30.91 -7.89
CA GLY A 294 -27.44 -30.43 -6.95
C GLY A 294 -27.94 -29.29 -6.07
N LYS A 295 -27.00 -28.72 -5.30
CA LYS A 295 -27.27 -27.63 -4.36
C LYS A 295 -26.65 -26.35 -4.90
N PHE A 296 -27.50 -25.41 -5.29
CA PHE A 296 -27.07 -24.21 -6.00
C PHE A 296 -27.20 -22.96 -5.15
N GLU A 297 -26.20 -22.08 -5.25
CA GLU A 297 -26.24 -20.71 -4.76
C GLU A 297 -26.82 -19.79 -5.84
N LEU A 298 -27.76 -18.93 -5.49
CA LEU A 298 -28.26 -17.89 -6.39
C LEU A 298 -27.26 -16.72 -6.44
N LEU A 299 -26.72 -16.45 -7.63
CA LEU A 299 -25.79 -15.35 -7.85
C LEU A 299 -26.53 -14.01 -8.03
N ALA A 300 -25.90 -12.91 -7.60
CA ALA A 300 -26.47 -11.57 -7.70
C ALA A 300 -26.06 -10.83 -8.99
N LEU A 301 -27.05 -10.38 -9.76
CA LEU A 301 -26.84 -9.53 -10.95
C LEU A 301 -26.15 -8.20 -10.55
N GLY A 302 -25.17 -7.77 -11.35
CA GLY A 302 -24.39 -6.56 -11.11
C GLY A 302 -23.26 -6.73 -10.08
N LYS A 303 -23.30 -7.77 -9.23
CA LYS A 303 -22.28 -8.08 -8.23
C LYS A 303 -21.42 -9.28 -8.61
N ASP A 304 -22.03 -10.40 -8.97
CA ASP A 304 -21.34 -11.65 -9.31
C ASP A 304 -21.22 -11.85 -10.82
N TYR A 305 -22.20 -11.35 -11.58
CA TYR A 305 -22.21 -11.39 -13.04
C TYR A 305 -22.94 -10.18 -13.64
N VAL A 306 -22.75 -9.96 -14.94
CA VAL A 306 -23.54 -9.05 -15.77
C VAL A 306 -24.03 -9.74 -17.02
N VAL A 307 -25.14 -9.23 -17.56
CA VAL A 307 -25.77 -9.77 -18.76
C VAL A 307 -25.79 -8.70 -19.84
N ASP A 308 -25.29 -9.04 -21.02
CA ASP A 308 -25.57 -8.33 -22.25
C ASP A 308 -26.86 -8.89 -22.85
N TYR A 309 -27.98 -8.20 -22.61
CA TYR A 309 -29.30 -8.62 -23.09
C TYR A 309 -29.45 -8.56 -24.62
N SER A 310 -28.61 -7.77 -25.30
CA SER A 310 -28.67 -7.64 -26.76
C SER A 310 -28.02 -8.84 -27.46
N LEU A 311 -26.90 -9.31 -26.90
CA LEU A 311 -26.16 -10.46 -27.43
C LEU A 311 -26.55 -11.78 -26.76
N GLY A 312 -27.24 -11.73 -25.61
CA GLY A 312 -27.60 -12.92 -24.86
C GLY A 312 -26.43 -13.57 -24.15
N ILE A 313 -25.52 -12.77 -23.60
CA ILE A 313 -24.24 -13.24 -23.06
C ILE A 313 -24.13 -12.86 -21.60
N ILE A 314 -23.81 -13.85 -20.76
CA ILE A 314 -23.46 -13.63 -19.37
C ILE A 314 -21.93 -13.52 -19.22
N THR A 315 -21.49 -12.58 -18.39
CA THR A 315 -20.09 -12.40 -18.01
C THR A 315 -19.96 -12.50 -16.50
N PHE A 316 -19.15 -13.45 -16.02
CA PHE A 316 -18.86 -13.60 -14.60
C PHE A 316 -17.69 -12.69 -14.18
N TYR A 317 -17.83 -12.07 -13.01
CA TYR A 317 -16.74 -11.28 -12.41
C TYR A 317 -15.76 -12.16 -11.64
N LYS A 318 -16.26 -13.20 -10.98
CA LYS A 318 -15.45 -14.18 -10.27
C LYS A 318 -15.01 -15.30 -11.22
N PRO A 319 -13.80 -15.85 -11.03
CA PRO A 319 -13.37 -17.01 -11.80
C PRO A 319 -14.24 -18.22 -11.46
N ILE A 320 -14.85 -18.83 -12.47
CA ILE A 320 -15.58 -20.09 -12.35
C ILE A 320 -14.59 -21.25 -12.51
N GLN A 321 -14.61 -22.21 -11.58
CA GLN A 321 -13.75 -23.39 -11.63
C GLN A 321 -14.30 -24.46 -12.59
N GLN A 322 -13.43 -25.40 -12.99
CA GLN A 322 -13.80 -26.48 -13.93
C GLN A 322 -14.92 -27.36 -13.39
N ASN A 323 -14.85 -27.72 -12.13
CA ASN A 323 -15.81 -28.61 -11.49
C ASN A 323 -17.16 -27.95 -11.21
N PHE A 324 -17.26 -26.62 -11.27
CA PHE A 324 -18.51 -25.93 -10.94
C PHE A 324 -19.59 -26.17 -12.00
N VAL A 325 -20.84 -26.20 -11.55
CA VAL A 325 -22.02 -26.41 -12.39
C VAL A 325 -22.86 -25.13 -12.39
N ILE A 326 -23.30 -24.70 -13.57
CA ILE A 326 -24.06 -23.45 -13.71
C ILE A 326 -25.37 -23.71 -14.45
N ALA A 327 -26.47 -23.31 -13.82
CA ALA A 327 -27.81 -23.32 -14.39
C ALA A 327 -28.39 -21.91 -14.45
N VAL A 328 -29.31 -21.68 -15.39
CA VAL A 328 -29.97 -20.39 -15.60
C VAL A 328 -31.47 -20.54 -15.81
N ASP A 329 -32.18 -19.47 -15.51
CA ASP A 329 -33.57 -19.24 -15.90
C ASP A 329 -33.76 -17.76 -16.21
N TYR A 330 -34.68 -17.43 -17.12
CA TYR A 330 -35.03 -16.05 -17.43
C TYR A 330 -36.46 -15.99 -17.98
N ILE A 331 -37.02 -14.78 -18.05
CA ILE A 331 -38.32 -14.55 -18.68
C ILE A 331 -38.08 -14.05 -20.10
N ASP A 332 -38.74 -14.68 -21.07
CA ASP A 332 -38.75 -14.20 -22.44
C ASP A 332 -39.68 -12.99 -22.57
N GLU A 333 -39.20 -11.93 -23.19
CA GLU A 333 -39.91 -10.66 -23.36
C GLU A 333 -41.08 -10.79 -24.35
N ASN A 334 -40.97 -11.70 -25.33
CA ASN A 334 -41.99 -11.85 -26.37
C ASN A 334 -43.22 -12.61 -25.86
N SER A 335 -43.01 -13.68 -25.10
CA SER A 335 -44.07 -14.56 -24.58
C SER A 335 -44.47 -14.26 -23.13
N GLY A 336 -43.59 -13.65 -22.33
CA GLY A 336 -43.77 -13.47 -20.90
C GLY A 336 -43.58 -14.74 -20.06
N LEU A 337 -43.24 -15.86 -20.69
CA LEU A 337 -43.01 -17.15 -20.03
C LEU A 337 -41.56 -17.28 -19.56
N SER A 338 -41.33 -18.06 -18.51
CA SER A 338 -39.99 -18.47 -18.12
C SER A 338 -39.37 -19.40 -19.16
N LEU A 339 -38.03 -19.48 -19.19
CA LEU A 339 -37.30 -20.35 -20.11
C LEU A 339 -37.74 -21.81 -19.97
N ARG A 340 -38.04 -22.24 -18.75
CA ARG A 340 -38.49 -23.59 -18.44
C ARG A 340 -39.88 -23.88 -19.02
N GLU A 341 -40.81 -22.94 -18.86
CA GLU A 341 -42.15 -23.04 -19.44
C GLU A 341 -42.12 -23.03 -20.98
N LEU A 342 -41.26 -22.21 -21.58
CA LEU A 342 -41.04 -22.18 -23.03
C LEU A 342 -40.56 -23.52 -23.59
N LEU A 343 -39.78 -24.25 -22.80
CA LEU A 343 -39.23 -25.55 -23.17
C LEU A 343 -40.14 -26.70 -22.72
N GLY A 344 -41.25 -26.42 -22.05
CA GLY A 344 -42.17 -27.43 -21.53
C GLY A 344 -41.56 -28.30 -20.43
N THR A 345 -40.57 -27.78 -19.70
CA THR A 345 -39.82 -28.49 -18.65
C THR A 345 -40.02 -27.82 -17.29
N THR A 346 -39.81 -28.58 -16.23
CA THR A 346 -39.74 -28.04 -14.86
C THR A 346 -38.29 -27.78 -14.42
N ASN A 347 -37.32 -28.36 -15.14
CA ASN A 347 -35.90 -28.28 -14.86
C ASN A 347 -35.30 -26.95 -15.33
N TYR A 348 -34.31 -26.45 -14.61
CA TYR A 348 -33.53 -25.27 -15.01
C TYR A 348 -32.64 -25.59 -16.20
N ILE A 349 -32.15 -24.58 -16.93
CA ILE A 349 -31.32 -24.83 -18.10
C ILE A 349 -29.84 -24.78 -17.73
N LEU A 350 -29.16 -25.87 -17.99
CA LEU A 350 -27.74 -26.04 -17.75
C LEU A 350 -26.94 -25.32 -18.84
N ILE A 351 -26.02 -24.45 -18.42
CA ILE A 351 -25.09 -23.75 -19.32
C ILE A 351 -23.64 -24.21 -19.15
N LYS A 352 -23.36 -24.94 -18.06
CA LYS A 352 -22.05 -25.52 -17.77
C LYS A 352 -22.21 -26.71 -16.81
N ASP A 353 -21.64 -27.86 -17.17
CA ASP A 353 -21.50 -29.04 -16.32
C ASP A 353 -20.07 -29.16 -15.75
N LYS A 354 -19.88 -30.09 -14.82
CA LYS A 354 -18.59 -30.34 -14.14
C LYS A 354 -17.48 -30.84 -15.09
N ASP A 355 -17.87 -31.53 -16.16
CA ASP A 355 -16.95 -32.17 -17.11
C ASP A 355 -16.73 -31.31 -18.37
N GLU A 356 -17.39 -30.14 -18.46
CA GLU A 356 -17.34 -29.23 -19.62
C GLU A 356 -17.72 -29.95 -20.92
N THR A 357 -18.75 -30.79 -20.84
CA THR A 357 -19.20 -31.69 -21.90
C THR A 357 -19.57 -30.89 -23.17
N PRO A 358 -19.02 -31.24 -24.35
CA PRO A 358 -19.36 -30.59 -25.60
C PRO A 358 -20.87 -30.63 -25.88
N ASN A 359 -21.42 -29.54 -26.42
CA ASN A 359 -22.86 -29.34 -26.69
C ASN A 359 -23.79 -29.22 -25.47
N VAL A 360 -23.27 -29.45 -24.25
CA VAL A 360 -23.94 -29.11 -22.99
C VAL A 360 -23.49 -27.72 -22.52
N THR A 361 -22.19 -27.48 -22.50
CA THR A 361 -21.65 -26.16 -22.18
C THR A 361 -21.95 -25.14 -23.27
N THR A 362 -22.35 -23.93 -22.87
CA THR A 362 -22.57 -22.80 -23.78
C THR A 362 -21.45 -21.75 -23.69
N GLU A 363 -20.29 -22.16 -23.21
CA GLU A 363 -19.10 -21.32 -23.11
C GLU A 363 -18.69 -20.74 -24.47
N LEU A 364 -18.37 -19.44 -24.48
CA LEU A 364 -17.89 -18.74 -25.67
C LEU A 364 -16.38 -18.85 -25.78
N LEU A 365 -15.93 -19.72 -26.68
CA LEU A 365 -14.50 -19.99 -26.94
C LEU A 365 -13.84 -18.97 -27.88
N ASN A 366 -14.56 -17.92 -28.28
CA ASN A 366 -14.14 -16.94 -29.29
C ASN A 366 -13.72 -15.58 -28.68
N ARG A 367 -13.48 -15.51 -27.37
CA ARG A 367 -13.11 -14.27 -26.68
C ARG A 367 -11.69 -14.35 -26.15
N TYR A 368 -10.86 -13.38 -26.52
CA TYR A 368 -9.45 -13.37 -26.19
C TYR A 368 -9.07 -12.11 -25.41
N TYR A 369 -8.09 -12.22 -24.52
CA TYR A 369 -7.54 -11.09 -23.79
C TYR A 369 -6.23 -10.63 -24.44
N ILE A 370 -6.23 -9.39 -24.94
CA ILE A 370 -5.08 -8.80 -25.64
C ILE A 370 -4.04 -8.23 -24.64
N GLY A 371 -4.37 -8.16 -23.35
CA GLY A 371 -3.46 -7.65 -22.31
C GLY A 371 -3.61 -6.15 -22.01
N ARG A 372 -4.42 -5.44 -22.78
CA ARG A 372 -4.65 -3.99 -22.67
C ARG A 372 -6.14 -3.66 -22.64
N THR A 373 -6.47 -2.55 -22.01
CA THR A 373 -7.81 -1.94 -22.00
C THR A 373 -7.78 -0.61 -22.76
N ASN A 374 -8.94 -0.07 -23.14
CA ASN A 374 -9.06 1.17 -23.92
C ASN A 374 -8.34 1.14 -25.28
N ILE A 375 -8.49 0.03 -26.00
CA ILE A 375 -7.93 -0.15 -27.34
C ILE A 375 -8.58 0.86 -28.28
N ILE A 376 -7.77 1.64 -29.00
CA ILE A 376 -8.22 2.57 -30.03
C ILE A 376 -8.74 1.73 -31.19
N ARG A 377 -9.99 1.97 -31.61
CA ARG A 377 -10.56 1.29 -32.77
C ARG A 377 -9.80 1.68 -34.03
N ASP A 378 -9.71 0.75 -34.98
CA ASP A 378 -9.19 1.10 -36.29
C ASP A 378 -10.11 2.12 -36.96
N ASP A 379 -9.52 3.21 -37.44
CA ASP A 379 -10.17 4.29 -38.20
C ASP A 379 -9.81 4.22 -39.69
N GLY A 380 -9.25 3.08 -40.13
CA GLY A 380 -8.77 2.86 -41.49
C GLY A 380 -7.33 3.30 -41.71
N THR A 381 -6.66 3.85 -40.69
CA THR A 381 -5.23 4.18 -40.74
C THR A 381 -4.32 3.06 -40.24
N GLY A 382 -4.89 1.93 -39.81
CA GLY A 382 -4.16 0.76 -39.31
C GLY A 382 -3.87 0.81 -37.82
N ASN A 383 -4.70 1.53 -37.05
CA ASN A 383 -4.53 1.70 -35.59
C ASN A 383 -4.85 0.41 -34.80
N PHE A 384 -5.57 -0.53 -35.41
CA PHE A 384 -5.74 -1.88 -34.88
C PHE A 384 -5.71 -2.90 -36.02
N LEU A 385 -4.79 -3.85 -35.95
CA LEU A 385 -4.62 -4.89 -36.97
C LEU A 385 -4.80 -6.27 -36.35
N LEU A 386 -5.84 -6.98 -36.78
CA LEU A 386 -6.04 -8.40 -36.47
C LEU A 386 -5.68 -9.22 -37.71
N LYS A 387 -4.72 -10.13 -37.56
CA LYS A 387 -4.35 -11.11 -38.60
C LYS A 387 -4.47 -12.50 -38.00
N ILE A 388 -5.27 -13.35 -38.64
CA ILE A 388 -5.32 -14.78 -38.33
C ILE A 388 -4.26 -15.43 -39.21
N VAL A 389 -3.37 -16.20 -38.60
CA VAL A 389 -2.29 -16.90 -39.30
C VAL A 389 -2.34 -18.37 -38.98
N ASP A 390 -2.05 -19.22 -39.96
CA ASP A 390 -1.87 -20.65 -39.71
C ASP A 390 -0.50 -20.95 -39.08
N LYS A 391 -0.25 -22.22 -38.75
CA LYS A 391 1.04 -22.67 -38.20
C LYS A 391 2.24 -22.42 -39.13
N SER A 392 2.00 -22.22 -40.43
CA SER A 392 3.02 -21.90 -41.43
C SER A 392 3.26 -20.40 -41.59
N GLY A 393 2.48 -19.55 -40.91
CA GLY A 393 2.57 -18.09 -40.98
C GLY A 393 1.80 -17.48 -42.16
N ARG A 394 1.01 -18.28 -42.88
CA ARG A 394 0.12 -17.81 -43.94
C ARG A 394 -1.06 -17.07 -43.33
N VAL A 395 -1.32 -15.86 -43.79
CA VAL A 395 -2.49 -15.09 -43.36
C VAL A 395 -3.74 -15.75 -43.92
N LEU A 396 -4.67 -16.08 -43.03
CA LEU A 396 -5.96 -16.66 -43.37
C LEU A 396 -6.99 -15.55 -43.59
N ASN A 397 -7.83 -15.72 -44.61
CA ASN A 397 -8.99 -14.86 -44.83
C ASN A 397 -10.24 -15.49 -44.18
N PRO A 398 -10.77 -14.88 -43.10
CA PRO A 398 -11.93 -15.43 -42.38
C PRO A 398 -13.21 -15.51 -43.22
N ASP A 399 -13.34 -14.74 -44.31
CA ASP A 399 -14.54 -14.71 -45.14
C ASP A 399 -14.58 -15.85 -46.16
N THR A 400 -13.42 -16.38 -46.54
CA THR A 400 -13.29 -17.38 -47.63
C THR A 400 -12.72 -18.70 -47.15
N GLU A 401 -11.99 -18.71 -46.05
CA GLU A 401 -11.29 -19.89 -45.54
C GLU A 401 -11.93 -20.36 -44.24
N LYS A 402 -12.31 -21.64 -44.19
CA LYS A 402 -12.78 -22.27 -42.95
C LYS A 402 -11.59 -22.34 -41.98
N ILE A 403 -11.76 -21.70 -40.83
CA ILE A 403 -10.80 -21.69 -39.72
C ILE A 403 -10.95 -22.95 -38.89
#